data_AF-C6SJS0-F1
#
_entry.id   AF-C6SJS0-F1
#
_cell.length_a   1.000
_cell.length_b   1.000
_cell.length_c   1.000
_cell.angle_alpha   90.00
_cell.angle_beta   90.00
_cell.angle_gamma   90.00
#
_symmetry.space_group_name_H-M   'P 1'
#
loop_
_entity.id
_entity.type
_entity.pdbx_description
1 polymer ?
#
loop_
_entity_poly.entity_id
_entity_poly.type
_entity_poly.pdbx_seq_one_letter_code
_entity_poly.pdbx_strand_id
1 'polypeptide(L)'
;MLYFRYGFLVVWCAAGVSAAYGADAPAILDDKALLQVQRSVSDKWAESDWKVENDAPRVVDGDFLLAHPKMLEHSLRDALNGNQADLIASLADLYAKLPDYDAVLYGRARALLAKLAGRPAEAVARYRELHGENAADERILLDLAAAEFDDFRLKSAERHFAEAAKLDLPAPVLENVGRFRKKTEGLTGWRFFGRHQPGGQ
;
A
#
# COMPACT_ATOMS: atom_id res chain seq x y z
N MET A 1 -15.38 2.10 24.80
CA MET A 1 -14.00 2.58 24.61
C MET A 1 -13.28 1.57 23.74
N LEU A 2 -13.10 1.86 22.45
CA LEU A 2 -12.19 1.14 21.56
C LEU A 2 -11.39 2.19 20.79
N TYR A 3 -10.12 2.33 21.15
CA TYR A 3 -9.11 3.15 20.50
C TYR A 3 -8.04 2.19 19.98
N PHE A 4 -7.81 2.11 18.66
CA PHE A 4 -6.60 1.59 17.97
C PHE A 4 -6.92 1.61 16.45
N ARG A 5 -6.98 2.75 15.74
CA ARG A 5 -5.94 3.70 15.26
C ARG A 5 -4.90 3.14 14.26
N TYR A 6 -5.41 2.82 13.06
CA TYR A 6 -4.92 3.21 11.74
C TYR A 6 -3.41 3.27 11.43
N GLY A 7 -2.91 2.25 10.71
CA GLY A 7 -1.61 2.25 10.00
C GLY A 7 -1.79 2.56 8.50
N PHE A 8 -1.07 3.59 8.04
CA PHE A 8 -1.30 4.39 6.82
C PHE A 8 -0.97 3.74 5.47
N LEU A 9 -1.64 4.22 4.40
CA LEU A 9 -1.31 4.02 2.98
C LEU A 9 -0.15 4.90 2.54
N VAL A 10 0.80 4.33 1.79
CA VAL A 10 1.64 5.06 0.84
C VAL A 10 1.66 4.33 -0.50
N VAL A 11 1.29 5.06 -1.56
CA VAL A 11 1.41 4.69 -2.97
C VAL A 11 2.67 5.35 -3.54
N TRP A 12 3.32 4.75 -4.54
CA TRP A 12 3.59 5.42 -5.82
C TRP A 12 3.70 4.43 -6.99
N CYS A 13 3.16 4.86 -8.13
CA CYS A 13 3.10 4.19 -9.42
C CYS A 13 4.44 4.39 -10.15
N ALA A 14 4.99 3.32 -10.73
CA ALA A 14 6.03 3.44 -11.75
C ALA A 14 5.42 3.05 -13.10
N ALA A 15 5.06 4.05 -13.91
CA ALA A 15 4.86 3.85 -15.34
C ALA A 15 6.03 4.52 -16.06
N GLY A 16 6.94 3.70 -16.59
CA GLY A 16 7.89 4.14 -17.59
C GLY A 16 7.16 4.42 -18.90
N VAL A 17 7.23 5.66 -19.36
CA VAL A 17 7.00 6.02 -20.76
C VAL A 17 8.14 6.94 -21.16
N SER A 18 9.06 6.43 -21.98
CA SER A 18 9.95 7.27 -22.76
C SER A 18 9.20 7.76 -24.00
N ALA A 19 9.02 9.07 -24.12
CA ALA A 19 9.31 9.89 -25.30
C ALA A 19 8.51 11.22 -25.27
N ALA A 20 9.27 12.32 -25.34
CA ALA A 20 8.92 13.65 -25.85
C ALA A 20 7.52 14.23 -25.52
N TYR A 21 7.44 15.13 -24.54
CA TYR A 21 6.56 16.30 -24.64
C TYR A 21 7.07 17.48 -23.82
N GLY A 22 6.71 18.67 -24.26
CA GLY A 22 7.35 19.95 -23.96
C GLY A 22 7.27 20.42 -22.50
N ALA A 23 8.16 21.35 -22.20
CA ALA A 23 8.25 22.08 -20.95
C ALA A 23 6.92 22.76 -20.60
N ASP A 24 6.20 22.20 -19.62
CA ASP A 24 5.30 22.85 -18.64
C ASP A 24 4.52 21.78 -17.84
N ALA A 25 5.21 20.74 -17.37
CA ALA A 25 4.64 19.77 -16.44
C ALA A 25 4.81 20.28 -14.99
N PRO A 26 3.75 20.29 -14.15
CA PRO A 26 3.91 20.63 -12.74
C PRO A 26 4.87 19.63 -12.10
N ALA A 27 5.88 20.14 -11.40
CA ALA A 27 6.94 19.37 -10.77
C ALA A 27 6.38 18.12 -10.06
N ILE A 28 6.80 16.95 -10.52
CA ILE A 28 6.62 15.69 -9.80
C ILE A 28 7.41 15.85 -8.50
N LEU A 29 6.70 16.13 -7.41
CA LEU A 29 7.27 16.25 -6.08
C LEU A 29 7.88 14.92 -5.65
N ASP A 30 9.15 14.97 -5.25
CA ASP A 30 10.01 13.85 -4.85
C ASP A 30 9.32 12.85 -3.90
N ASP A 31 9.23 11.59 -4.36
CA ASP A 31 8.73 10.42 -3.61
C ASP A 31 9.41 10.23 -2.23
N LYS A 32 10.59 10.82 -2.06
CA LYS A 32 11.37 10.80 -0.81
C LYS A 32 10.71 11.56 0.33
N ALA A 33 9.97 12.64 0.05
CA ALA A 33 9.33 13.45 1.08
C ALA A 33 8.18 12.70 1.78
N LEU A 34 7.44 11.88 1.04
CA LEU A 34 6.38 11.02 1.57
C LEU A 34 6.94 9.88 2.43
N LEU A 35 8.06 9.28 2.01
CA LEU A 35 8.78 8.27 2.80
C LEU A 35 9.34 8.85 4.12
N GLN A 36 9.75 10.12 4.11
CA GLN A 36 10.36 10.77 5.28
C GLN A 36 9.33 11.17 6.36
N VAL A 37 8.14 11.63 5.93
CA VAL A 37 7.01 11.90 6.84
C VAL A 37 6.45 10.59 7.40
N GLN A 38 6.44 9.51 6.61
CA GLN A 38 6.02 8.19 7.07
C GLN A 38 6.99 7.60 8.11
N ARG A 39 8.30 7.74 7.88
CA ARG A 39 9.36 7.26 8.80
C ARG A 39 9.31 8.00 10.14
N SER A 40 9.20 9.32 10.13
CA SER A 40 9.18 10.12 11.36
C SER A 40 7.95 9.87 12.24
N VAL A 41 6.83 9.45 11.67
CA VAL A 41 5.65 9.03 12.42
C VAL A 41 5.87 7.62 12.99
N SER A 42 6.43 6.68 12.23
CA SER A 42 6.76 5.32 12.69
C SER A 42 7.76 5.32 13.85
N ASP A 43 8.82 6.12 13.76
CA ASP A 43 9.85 6.26 14.80
C ASP A 43 9.22 6.74 16.12
N LYS A 44 8.19 7.59 16.03
CA LYS A 44 7.47 8.15 17.18
C LYS A 44 6.57 7.16 17.93
N TRP A 45 6.22 6.02 17.32
CA TRP A 45 5.39 4.97 17.94
C TRP A 45 6.19 3.69 18.24
N ALA A 46 7.32 3.47 17.57
CA ALA A 46 8.27 2.41 17.91
C ALA A 46 8.96 2.69 19.26
N GLU A 47 9.13 3.95 19.63
CA GLU A 47 9.81 4.34 20.87
C GLU A 47 8.98 4.09 22.15
N SER A 48 7.66 3.87 22.02
CA SER A 48 6.75 3.74 23.18
C SER A 48 6.48 2.31 23.66
N ASP A 49 6.64 1.27 22.84
CA ASP A 49 6.09 -0.06 23.14
C ASP A 49 7.12 -1.18 23.37
N TRP A 50 8.42 -0.92 23.25
CA TRP A 50 9.44 -1.92 23.57
C TRP A 50 10.66 -1.31 24.25
N LYS A 51 10.65 -1.26 25.59
CA LYS A 51 11.92 -1.40 26.31
C LYS A 51 12.29 -2.87 26.32
N VAL A 52 13.14 -3.28 25.37
CA VAL A 52 13.89 -4.54 25.55
C VAL A 52 14.91 -4.27 26.64
N GLU A 53 14.55 -4.66 27.85
CA GLU A 53 15.41 -4.64 29.02
C GLU A 53 16.46 -5.75 28.85
N ASN A 54 17.51 -5.48 28.06
CA ASN A 54 18.87 -6.05 28.16
C ASN A 54 19.72 -5.58 26.97
N ASP A 55 20.72 -4.76 27.29
CA ASP A 55 21.57 -3.95 26.40
C ASP A 55 22.75 -4.74 25.82
N ALA A 56 22.46 -5.73 24.98
CA ALA A 56 23.47 -6.38 24.13
C ALA A 56 22.97 -6.43 22.67
N PRO A 57 23.81 -6.16 21.66
CA PRO A 57 23.45 -6.34 20.26
C PRO A 57 23.14 -7.83 20.02
N ARG A 58 21.86 -8.20 20.05
CA ARG A 58 21.41 -9.55 19.70
C ARG A 58 21.21 -9.58 18.18
N VAL A 59 21.81 -10.56 17.52
CA VAL A 59 21.53 -10.84 16.11
C VAL A 59 20.05 -11.25 16.02
N VAL A 60 19.25 -10.44 15.33
CA VAL A 60 17.85 -10.75 15.03
C VAL A 60 17.85 -11.58 13.76
N ASP A 61 17.72 -12.90 13.91
CA ASP A 61 17.65 -13.86 12.80
C ASP A 61 16.27 -14.55 12.72
N GLY A 62 16.12 -15.48 11.77
CA GLY A 62 14.86 -16.15 11.53
C GLY A 62 14.38 -17.02 12.70
N ASP A 63 15.29 -17.68 13.40
CA ASP A 63 14.94 -18.53 14.55
C ASP A 63 14.48 -17.68 15.74
N PHE A 64 15.13 -16.55 15.97
CA PHE A 64 14.71 -15.58 16.97
C PHE A 64 13.30 -15.04 16.66
N LEU A 65 13.04 -14.64 15.40
CA LEU A 65 11.72 -14.12 15.02
C LEU A 65 10.61 -15.18 15.12
N LEU A 66 10.89 -16.45 14.81
CA LEU A 66 9.94 -17.55 15.02
C LEU A 66 9.62 -17.77 16.49
N ALA A 67 10.61 -17.64 17.37
CA ALA A 67 10.42 -17.71 18.83
C ALA A 67 9.63 -16.52 19.40
N HIS A 68 9.49 -15.43 18.63
CA HIS A 68 8.77 -14.22 19.01
C HIS A 68 7.70 -13.83 17.96
N PRO A 69 6.60 -14.60 17.82
CA PRO A 69 5.60 -14.41 16.77
C PRO A 69 5.02 -13.00 16.66
N LYS A 70 4.79 -12.32 17.79
CA LYS A 70 4.29 -10.94 17.81
C LYS A 70 5.28 -9.95 17.20
N MET A 71 6.57 -10.16 17.43
CA MET A 71 7.62 -9.33 16.83
C MET A 71 7.71 -9.59 15.33
N LEU A 72 7.66 -10.85 14.90
CA LEU A 72 7.63 -11.21 13.48
C LEU A 72 6.42 -10.59 12.76
N GLU A 73 5.24 -10.66 13.37
CA GLU A 73 4.03 -10.03 12.82
C GLU A 73 4.20 -8.51 12.67
N HIS A 74 4.70 -7.85 13.72
CA HIS A 74 4.94 -6.42 13.70
C HIS A 74 5.95 -6.03 12.62
N SER A 75 7.08 -6.73 12.55
CA SER A 75 8.09 -6.52 11.51
C SER A 75 7.53 -6.73 10.10
N LEU A 76 6.66 -7.73 9.90
CA LEU A 76 5.98 -7.92 8.61
C LEU A 76 5.06 -6.75 8.29
N ARG A 77 4.25 -6.28 9.25
CA ARG A 77 3.38 -5.10 9.06
C ARG A 77 4.20 -3.86 8.69
N ASP A 78 5.35 -3.64 9.34
CA ASP A 78 6.25 -2.52 9.03
C ASP A 78 6.88 -2.65 7.64
N ALA A 79 7.32 -3.86 7.27
CA ALA A 79 7.85 -4.12 5.94
C ALA A 79 6.81 -3.85 4.84
N LEU A 80 5.55 -4.25 5.06
CA LEU A 80 4.43 -3.94 4.18
C LEU A 80 4.19 -2.43 4.06
N ASN A 81 4.21 -1.71 5.18
CA ASN A 81 4.02 -0.27 5.20
C ASN A 81 5.18 0.48 4.52
N GLY A 82 6.38 -0.09 4.56
CA GLY A 82 7.57 0.43 3.88
C GLY A 82 7.74 -0.04 2.43
N ASN A 83 6.86 -0.89 1.90
CA ASN A 83 6.98 -1.51 0.57
C ASN A 83 8.35 -2.20 0.34
N GLN A 84 8.94 -2.79 1.38
CA GLN A 84 10.30 -3.35 1.35
C GLN A 84 10.28 -4.76 0.75
N ALA A 85 10.26 -4.89 -0.58
CA ALA A 85 10.00 -6.16 -1.30
C ALA A 85 10.79 -7.37 -0.75
N ASP A 86 12.12 -7.27 -0.65
CA ASP A 86 12.97 -8.38 -0.20
C ASP A 86 12.70 -8.77 1.27
N LEU A 87 12.46 -7.75 2.11
CA LEU A 87 12.13 -7.96 3.51
C LEU A 87 10.73 -8.57 3.69
N ILE A 88 9.75 -8.09 2.91
CA ILE A 88 8.38 -8.66 2.90
C ILE A 88 8.44 -10.13 2.50
N ALA A 89 9.18 -10.47 1.44
CA ALA A 89 9.33 -11.86 0.99
C ALA A 89 9.92 -12.74 2.10
N SER A 90 11.04 -12.31 2.68
CA SER A 90 11.73 -13.05 3.74
C SER A 90 10.85 -13.23 4.99
N LEU A 91 10.20 -12.16 5.46
CA LEU A 91 9.36 -12.20 6.65
C LEU A 91 8.05 -12.95 6.42
N ALA A 92 7.43 -12.86 5.24
CA ALA A 92 6.21 -13.59 4.92
C ALA A 92 6.46 -15.10 4.86
N ASP A 93 7.58 -15.54 4.28
CA ASP A 93 7.96 -16.95 4.24
C ASP A 93 8.24 -17.51 5.64
N LEU A 94 8.78 -16.67 6.53
CA LEU A 94 8.97 -17.03 7.94
C LEU A 94 7.64 -17.06 8.70
N TYR A 95 6.80 -16.06 8.50
CA TYR A 95 5.49 -15.91 9.17
C TYR A 95 4.57 -17.09 8.87
N ALA A 96 4.58 -17.59 7.62
CA ALA A 96 3.80 -18.76 7.21
C ALA A 96 4.23 -20.09 7.87
N LYS A 97 5.36 -20.13 8.58
CA LYS A 97 5.78 -21.33 9.35
C LYS A 97 5.13 -21.39 10.73
N LEU A 98 4.53 -20.30 11.21
CA LEU A 98 3.82 -20.30 12.49
C LEU A 98 2.53 -21.13 12.34
N PRO A 99 2.14 -21.90 13.38
CA PRO A 99 0.95 -22.76 13.29
C PRO A 99 -0.37 -21.98 13.15
N ASP A 100 -0.45 -20.78 13.72
CA ASP A 100 -1.66 -19.95 13.78
C ASP A 100 -1.44 -18.54 13.19
N TYR A 101 -0.72 -18.45 12.06
CA TYR A 101 -0.46 -17.16 11.42
C TYR A 101 -1.76 -16.52 10.88
N ASP A 102 -1.82 -15.19 10.89
CA ASP A 102 -2.92 -14.45 10.28
C ASP A 102 -2.86 -14.57 8.75
N ALA A 103 -3.77 -15.37 8.18
CA ALA A 103 -3.88 -15.59 6.74
C ALA A 103 -4.16 -14.30 5.96
N VAL A 104 -4.84 -13.32 6.56
CA VAL A 104 -5.12 -12.02 5.93
C VAL A 104 -3.83 -11.23 5.78
N LEU A 105 -3.01 -11.15 6.84
CA LEU A 105 -1.72 -10.46 6.79
C LEU A 105 -0.78 -11.11 5.76
N TYR A 106 -0.71 -12.45 5.75
CA TYR A 106 0.07 -13.18 4.77
C TYR A 106 -0.43 -12.94 3.33
N GLY A 107 -1.74 -12.98 3.12
CA GLY A 107 -2.35 -12.70 1.82
C GLY A 107 -2.02 -11.29 1.31
N ARG A 108 -2.11 -10.28 2.19
CA ARG A 108 -1.71 -8.90 1.87
C ARG A 108 -0.25 -8.82 1.45
N ALA A 109 0.65 -9.54 2.13
CA ALA A 109 2.06 -9.61 1.72
C ALA A 109 2.23 -10.20 0.32
N ARG A 110 1.54 -11.30 0.01
CA ARG A 110 1.58 -11.91 -1.32
C ARG A 110 1.04 -10.97 -2.40
N ALA A 111 -0.04 -10.25 -2.12
CA ALA A 111 -0.62 -9.29 -3.05
C ALA A 111 0.33 -8.09 -3.31
N LEU A 112 0.93 -7.54 -2.25
CA LEU A 112 1.90 -6.46 -2.37
C LEU A 112 3.17 -6.89 -3.11
N LEU A 113 3.69 -8.10 -2.88
CA LEU A 113 4.83 -8.62 -3.64
C LEU A 113 4.54 -8.77 -5.13
N ALA A 114 3.32 -9.17 -5.52
CA ALA A 114 2.93 -9.19 -6.92
C ALA A 114 2.97 -7.79 -7.53
N LYS A 115 2.42 -6.80 -6.81
CA LYS A 115 2.46 -5.38 -7.22
C LYS A 115 3.89 -4.87 -7.38
N LEU A 116 4.76 -5.09 -6.39
CA LEU A 116 6.16 -4.63 -6.40
C LEU A 116 6.99 -5.33 -7.48
N ALA A 117 6.63 -6.56 -7.85
CA ALA A 117 7.23 -7.28 -8.97
C ALA A 117 6.70 -6.84 -10.36
N GLY A 118 5.94 -5.74 -10.45
CA GLY A 118 5.39 -5.26 -11.72
C GLY A 118 4.27 -6.13 -12.29
N ARG A 119 3.55 -6.88 -11.44
CA ARG A 119 2.41 -7.74 -11.81
C ARG A 119 1.10 -7.18 -11.23
N PRO A 120 0.65 -5.99 -11.67
CA PRO A 120 -0.50 -5.31 -11.07
C PRO A 120 -1.81 -6.09 -11.22
N ALA A 121 -2.03 -6.79 -12.33
CA ALA A 121 -3.21 -7.64 -12.52
C ALA A 121 -3.29 -8.80 -11.50
N GLU A 122 -2.15 -9.42 -11.16
CA GLU A 122 -2.06 -10.47 -10.13
C GLU A 122 -2.32 -9.88 -8.73
N ALA A 123 -1.77 -8.69 -8.45
CA ALA A 123 -2.04 -7.98 -7.20
C ALA A 123 -3.53 -7.69 -7.02
N VAL A 124 -4.20 -7.19 -8.06
CA VAL A 124 -5.65 -6.95 -8.03
C VAL A 124 -6.42 -8.25 -7.78
N ALA A 125 -6.06 -9.35 -8.46
CA ALA A 125 -6.74 -10.62 -8.25
C ALA A 125 -6.66 -11.07 -6.77
N ARG A 126 -5.47 -11.01 -6.18
CA ARG A 126 -5.25 -11.39 -4.76
C ARG A 126 -5.98 -10.46 -3.80
N TYR A 127 -5.91 -9.14 -3.99
CA TYR A 127 -6.63 -8.22 -3.12
C TYR A 127 -8.15 -8.34 -3.23
N ARG A 128 -8.69 -8.69 -4.41
CA ARG A 128 -10.13 -8.95 -4.57
C ARG A 128 -10.60 -10.18 -3.83
N GLU A 129 -9.82 -11.25 -3.87
CA GLU A 129 -10.09 -12.47 -3.10
C GLU A 129 -10.13 -12.14 -1.60
N LEU A 130 -9.10 -11.47 -1.09
CA LEU A 130 -9.03 -11.03 0.31
C LEU A 130 -10.20 -10.13 0.70
N HIS A 131 -10.55 -9.16 -0.14
CA HIS A 131 -11.67 -8.26 0.10
C HIS A 131 -13.02 -8.99 0.08
N GLY A 132 -13.17 -10.02 -0.75
CA GLY A 132 -14.38 -10.84 -0.78
C GLY A 132 -14.64 -11.55 0.54
N GLU A 133 -13.58 -12.02 1.20
CA GLU A 133 -13.65 -12.70 2.49
C GLU A 133 -13.69 -11.73 3.68
N ASN A 134 -13.14 -10.52 3.51
CA ASN A 134 -12.92 -9.53 4.57
C ASN A 134 -13.42 -8.14 4.18
N ALA A 135 -14.66 -8.05 3.69
CA ALA A 135 -15.20 -6.81 3.08
C ALA A 135 -15.29 -5.60 4.04
N ALA A 136 -15.27 -5.83 5.35
CA ALA A 136 -15.26 -4.77 6.37
C ALA A 136 -13.85 -4.26 6.70
N ASP A 137 -12.80 -4.90 6.17
CA ASP A 137 -11.42 -4.48 6.41
C ASP A 137 -11.06 -3.31 5.49
N GLU A 138 -11.00 -2.13 6.12
CA GLU A 138 -10.71 -0.87 5.45
C GLU A 138 -9.30 -0.84 4.83
N ARG A 139 -8.34 -1.55 5.43
CA ARG A 139 -6.97 -1.63 4.91
C ARG A 139 -6.95 -2.44 3.61
N ILE A 140 -7.68 -3.55 3.55
CA ILE A 140 -7.82 -4.36 2.34
C ILE A 140 -8.55 -3.59 1.24
N LEU A 141 -9.64 -2.87 1.58
CA LEU A 141 -10.35 -2.01 0.63
C LEU A 141 -9.41 -0.97 -0.01
N LEU A 142 -8.59 -0.31 0.82
CA LEU A 142 -7.64 0.69 0.36
C LEU A 142 -6.49 0.10 -0.46
N ASP A 143 -5.95 -1.06 -0.05
CA ASP A 143 -4.92 -1.77 -0.81
C ASP A 143 -5.45 -2.25 -2.18
N LEU A 144 -6.71 -2.73 -2.22
CA LEU A 144 -7.40 -3.09 -3.45
C LEU A 144 -7.59 -1.89 -4.38
N ALA A 145 -8.07 -0.76 -3.86
CA ALA A 145 -8.27 0.46 -4.63
C ALA A 145 -6.94 0.95 -5.27
N ALA A 146 -5.85 0.89 -4.51
CA ALA A 146 -4.52 1.23 -5.01
C ALA A 146 -4.04 0.25 -6.10
N ALA A 147 -4.17 -1.06 -5.88
CA ALA A 147 -3.79 -2.06 -6.89
C ALA A 147 -4.62 -1.91 -8.19
N GLU A 148 -5.90 -1.59 -8.08
CA GLU A 148 -6.75 -1.32 -9.24
C GLU A 148 -6.37 -0.04 -9.99
N PHE A 149 -5.90 0.98 -9.27
CA PHE A 149 -5.35 2.18 -9.89
C PHE A 149 -4.08 1.86 -10.68
N ASP A 150 -3.17 1.10 -10.10
CA ASP A 150 -1.91 0.68 -10.74
C ASP A 150 -2.13 -0.22 -11.96
N ASP A 151 -3.18 -1.04 -11.95
CA ASP A 151 -3.60 -1.86 -13.10
C ASP A 151 -4.47 -1.10 -14.12
N PHE A 152 -4.58 0.24 -13.99
CA PHE A 152 -5.43 1.10 -14.83
C PHE A 152 -6.93 0.72 -14.84
N ARG A 153 -7.42 0.01 -13.82
CA ARG A 153 -8.85 -0.27 -13.58
C ARG A 153 -9.53 0.93 -12.92
N LEU A 154 -9.36 2.09 -13.54
CA LEU A 154 -9.70 3.42 -13.00
C LEU A 154 -11.14 3.53 -12.46
N LYS A 155 -12.13 2.92 -13.14
CA LYS A 155 -13.53 2.92 -12.65
C LYS A 155 -13.70 2.14 -11.34
N SER A 156 -13.01 1.01 -11.19
CA SER A 156 -13.07 0.20 -9.97
C SER A 156 -12.32 0.89 -8.83
N ALA A 157 -11.13 1.43 -9.14
CA ALA A 157 -10.35 2.22 -8.20
C ALA A 157 -11.14 3.41 -7.66
N GLU A 158 -11.77 4.22 -8.53
CA GLU A 158 -12.61 5.35 -8.10
C GLU A 158 -13.75 4.91 -7.19
N ARG A 159 -14.43 3.81 -7.53
CA ARG A 159 -15.53 3.28 -6.72
C ARG A 159 -15.04 2.92 -5.31
N HIS A 160 -13.94 2.18 -5.19
CA HIS A 160 -13.42 1.76 -3.88
C HIS A 160 -12.80 2.93 -3.10
N PHE A 161 -12.13 3.88 -3.76
CA PHE A 161 -11.67 5.10 -3.09
C PHE A 161 -12.84 5.98 -2.62
N ALA A 162 -13.93 6.08 -3.39
CA ALA A 162 -15.14 6.80 -2.98
C ALA A 162 -15.87 6.10 -1.82
N GLU A 163 -15.79 4.77 -1.74
CA GLU A 163 -16.26 4.01 -0.59
C GLU A 163 -15.42 4.28 0.66
N ALA A 164 -14.09 4.19 0.53
CA ALA A 164 -13.16 4.47 1.62
C ALA A 164 -13.30 5.91 2.15
N ALA A 165 -13.62 6.88 1.29
CA ALA A 165 -13.84 8.27 1.70
C ALA A 165 -15.05 8.50 2.62
N LYS A 166 -15.93 7.51 2.77
CA LYS A 166 -17.10 7.55 3.67
C LYS A 166 -16.81 6.99 5.06
N LEU A 167 -15.66 6.35 5.23
CA LEU A 167 -15.23 5.72 6.48
C LEU A 167 -14.57 6.75 7.40
N ASP A 168 -14.50 6.44 8.70
CA ASP A 168 -13.88 7.30 9.72
C ASP A 168 -12.34 7.18 9.74
N LEU A 169 -11.71 7.37 8.59
CA LEU A 169 -10.26 7.21 8.42
C LEU A 169 -9.49 8.46 8.90
N PRO A 170 -8.21 8.33 9.29
CA PRO A 170 -7.39 9.48 9.66
C PRO A 170 -7.27 10.47 8.52
N ALA A 171 -7.23 11.77 8.87
CA ALA A 171 -7.14 12.85 7.88
C ALA A 171 -6.04 12.65 6.82
N PRO A 172 -4.80 12.20 7.14
CA PRO A 172 -3.79 11.97 6.10
C PRO A 172 -4.15 10.81 5.14
N VAL A 173 -4.89 9.80 5.59
CA VAL A 173 -5.40 8.73 4.72
C VAL A 173 -6.48 9.28 3.78
N LEU A 174 -7.42 10.07 4.31
CA LEU A 174 -8.45 10.71 3.50
C LEU A 174 -7.88 11.68 2.47
N GLU A 175 -6.80 12.41 2.81
CA GLU A 175 -6.08 13.24 1.86
C GLU A 175 -5.49 12.41 0.72
N ASN A 176 -4.84 11.28 1.04
CA ASN A 176 -4.31 10.34 0.04
C ASN A 176 -5.42 9.82 -0.88
N VAL A 177 -6.55 9.37 -0.32
CA VAL A 177 -7.74 8.95 -1.06
C VAL A 177 -8.19 10.06 -2.01
N GLY A 178 -8.32 11.30 -1.52
CA GLY A 178 -8.70 12.45 -2.34
C GLY A 178 -7.74 12.70 -3.51
N ARG A 179 -6.42 12.51 -3.31
CA ARG A 179 -5.43 12.63 -4.39
C ARG A 179 -5.60 11.53 -5.45
N PHE A 180 -5.87 10.28 -5.07
CA PHE A 180 -6.13 9.20 -6.03
C PHE A 180 -7.36 9.45 -6.88
N ARG A 181 -8.43 9.92 -6.25
CA ARG A 181 -9.68 10.24 -6.96
C ARG A 181 -9.46 11.34 -8.01
N LYS A 182 -8.80 12.44 -7.64
CA LYS A 182 -8.41 13.50 -8.58
C LYS A 182 -7.54 13.00 -9.75
N LYS A 183 -6.55 12.13 -9.48
CA LYS A 183 -5.73 11.53 -10.55
C LYS A 183 -6.57 10.66 -11.48
N THR A 184 -7.51 9.90 -10.92
CA THR A 184 -8.41 9.02 -11.68
C THR A 184 -9.34 9.82 -12.59
N GLU A 185 -9.91 10.91 -12.10
CA GLU A 185 -10.70 11.87 -12.88
C GLU A 185 -9.89 12.45 -14.04
N GLY A 186 -8.66 12.89 -13.77
CA GLY A 186 -7.75 13.37 -14.81
C GLY A 186 -7.56 12.32 -15.92
N LEU A 187 -7.07 11.12 -15.55
CA LEU A 187 -6.77 10.05 -16.51
C LEU A 187 -7.99 9.57 -17.30
N THR A 188 -9.17 9.56 -16.69
CA THR A 188 -10.41 9.21 -17.39
C THR A 188 -10.88 10.33 -18.31
N GLY A 189 -10.77 11.60 -17.92
CA GLY A 189 -11.08 12.76 -18.74
C GLY A 189 -10.24 12.83 -20.03
N TRP A 190 -8.93 12.63 -19.95
CA TRP A 190 -8.04 12.56 -21.12
C TRP A 190 -8.43 11.45 -22.10
N ARG A 191 -8.92 10.31 -21.60
CA ARG A 191 -9.45 9.21 -22.43
C ARG A 191 -10.72 9.58 -23.23
N PHE A 192 -11.46 10.60 -22.81
CA PHE A 192 -12.61 11.12 -23.56
C PHE A 192 -12.20 12.16 -24.61
N PHE A 193 -11.23 13.03 -24.31
CA PHE A 193 -10.77 14.05 -25.26
C PHE A 193 -9.89 13.51 -26.40
N GLY A 194 -9.21 12.37 -26.21
CA GLY A 194 -8.43 11.71 -27.29
C GLY A 194 -9.27 11.01 -28.37
N ARG A 195 -10.60 11.02 -28.28
CA ARG A 195 -11.50 10.33 -29.23
C ARG A 195 -12.34 11.26 -30.11
N HIS A 196 -12.00 12.56 -30.17
CA HIS A 196 -12.52 13.46 -31.18
C HIS A 196 -11.45 13.65 -32.26
N GLN A 197 -11.54 12.84 -33.31
CA GLN A 197 -10.91 13.18 -34.59
C GLN A 197 -11.85 14.19 -35.26
N PRO A 198 -11.46 15.47 -35.46
CA PRO A 198 -12.24 16.34 -36.31
C PRO A 198 -12.04 15.82 -37.74
N GLY A 199 -13.06 15.14 -38.27
CA GLY A 199 -13.19 14.94 -39.69
C GLY A 199 -13.34 16.30 -40.35
N GLY A 200 -12.21 16.87 -40.79
CA GLY A 200 -12.18 18.01 -41.68
C GLY A 200 -12.53 17.53 -43.08
N GLN A 201 -13.67 18.02 -43.57
CA GLN A 201 -14.11 17.92 -44.95
C GLN A 201 -13.19 18.68 -45.90
#